data_AF-A0A931L4D3-F1
#
_entry.id   AF-A0A931L4D3-F1
#
_cell.length_a   1.000
_cell.length_b   1.000
_cell.length_c   1.000
_cell.angle_alpha   90.00
_cell.angle_beta   90.00
_cell.angle_gamma   90.00
#
_symmetry.space_group_name_H-M   'P 1'
#
loop_
_entity.id
_entity.type
_entity.pdbx_description
1 polymer ?
#
loop_
_entity_poly.entity_id
_entity_poly.type
_entity_poly.pdbx_seq_one_letter_code
_entity_poly.pdbx_strand_id
1 'polypeptide(L)'
;MTTPPAHPARRLLPLALIVVVALVGAFTLRDQLNFAALRDNRAALLAFRDAHYLATLGVFVLAYVAIVAFSLPGATVATLTGGFLFATFPGVLYNVSAATLGACLIFLAARWGLGERLAARMEGDRGVAGRIKAGIDANQWSMLLLIRLVPAVPFFVANLVPALVGVPLSRFAISTFFGIIPGALVYTSVGAGLGAVFAAGETPDLKIIFTPPILLPLLGLCLLAALPILIRALRGRKGI
;
A
#
# COMPACT_ATOMS: atom_id res chain seq x y z
N MET A 1 36.69 12.20 -9.58
CA MET A 1 36.44 10.75 -9.72
C MET A 1 34.99 10.56 -10.12
N THR A 2 34.74 10.39 -11.42
CA THR A 2 33.41 10.17 -11.98
C THR A 2 33.11 8.67 -11.95
N THR A 3 32.13 8.26 -11.14
CA THR A 3 31.63 6.88 -11.15
C THR A 3 31.08 6.56 -12.54
N PRO A 4 31.44 5.41 -13.15
CA PRO A 4 30.96 5.06 -14.48
C PRO A 4 29.42 4.89 -14.44
N PRO A 5 28.69 5.28 -15.51
CA PRO A 5 27.25 5.15 -15.53
C PRO A 5 26.87 3.68 -15.41
N ALA A 6 26.29 3.28 -14.27
CA ALA A 6 25.84 1.91 -14.05
C ALA A 6 24.98 1.43 -15.23
N HIS A 7 25.42 0.34 -15.88
CA HIS A 7 24.75 -0.26 -17.04
C HIS A 7 23.23 -0.36 -16.80
N PRO A 8 22.39 -0.02 -17.80
CA PRO A 8 20.93 -0.01 -17.66
C PRO A 8 20.37 -1.34 -17.12
N ALA A 9 21.02 -2.48 -17.45
CA ALA A 9 20.66 -3.80 -16.96
C ALA A 9 20.81 -3.99 -15.43
N ARG A 10 21.83 -3.37 -14.80
CA ARG A 10 22.04 -3.45 -13.34
C ARG A 10 21.04 -2.62 -12.54
N ARG A 11 20.42 -1.61 -13.16
CA ARG A 11 19.38 -0.77 -12.52
C ARG A 11 17.99 -1.41 -12.57
N LEU A 12 17.71 -2.21 -13.61
CA LEU A 12 16.47 -2.98 -13.74
C LEU A 12 16.46 -4.25 -12.88
N LEU A 13 17.64 -4.71 -12.46
CA LEU A 13 17.86 -5.90 -11.64
C LEU A 13 16.99 -5.98 -10.36
N PRO A 14 16.88 -4.92 -9.52
CA PRO A 14 15.97 -4.94 -8.37
C PRO A 14 14.49 -5.07 -8.77
N LEU A 15 14.07 -4.47 -9.89
CA LEU A 15 12.68 -4.54 -10.36
C LEU A 15 12.36 -5.91 -10.96
N ALA A 16 13.29 -6.48 -11.72
CA ALA A 16 13.20 -7.83 -12.26
C ALA A 16 13.19 -8.87 -11.12
N LEU A 17 14.04 -8.70 -10.10
CA LEU A 17 14.01 -9.53 -8.90
C LEU A 17 12.66 -9.42 -8.19
N ILE A 18 12.12 -8.20 -8.07
CA ILE A 18 10.80 -8.01 -7.48
C ILE A 18 9.73 -8.77 -8.26
N VAL A 19 9.70 -8.66 -9.59
CA VAL A 19 8.74 -9.36 -10.44
C VAL A 19 8.91 -10.87 -10.34
N VAL A 20 10.14 -11.39 -10.34
CA VAL A 20 10.40 -12.84 -10.23
C VAL A 20 9.95 -13.36 -8.86
N VAL A 21 10.31 -12.67 -7.76
CA VAL A 21 9.85 -13.04 -6.42
C VAL A 21 8.34 -12.89 -6.29
N ALA A 22 7.74 -11.88 -6.94
CA ALA A 22 6.29 -11.69 -6.96
C ALA A 22 5.59 -12.87 -7.65
N LEU A 23 6.08 -13.29 -8.81
CA LEU A 23 5.52 -14.39 -9.58
C LEU A 23 5.71 -15.74 -8.88
N VAL A 24 6.92 -16.01 -8.37
CA VAL A 24 7.21 -17.23 -7.61
C VAL A 24 6.39 -17.27 -6.34
N GLY A 25 6.38 -16.18 -5.55
CA GLY A 25 5.60 -16.08 -4.32
C GLY A 25 4.10 -16.20 -4.57
N ALA A 26 3.57 -15.58 -5.63
CA ALA A 26 2.16 -15.71 -6.00
C ALA A 26 1.78 -17.15 -6.40
N PHE A 27 2.71 -17.94 -6.93
CA PHE A 27 2.48 -19.32 -7.32
C PHE A 27 2.68 -20.30 -6.16
N THR A 28 3.69 -20.08 -5.31
CA THR A 28 4.05 -21.00 -4.20
C THR A 28 3.27 -20.74 -2.92
N LEU A 29 2.95 -19.48 -2.61
CA LEU A 29 2.26 -19.10 -1.39
C LEU A 29 0.75 -18.99 -1.58
N ARG A 30 0.21 -19.25 -2.77
CA ARG A 30 -1.23 -19.11 -3.07
C ARG A 30 -2.12 -19.93 -2.13
N ASP A 31 -1.67 -21.14 -1.81
CA ASP A 31 -2.41 -22.07 -0.96
C ASP A 31 -2.21 -21.80 0.53
N GLN A 32 -1.20 -21.00 0.90
CA GLN A 32 -0.88 -20.66 2.29
C GLN A 32 -1.33 -19.24 2.69
N LEU A 33 -1.37 -18.29 1.75
CA LEU A 33 -1.84 -16.91 1.95
C LEU A 33 -3.34 -16.78 1.61
N ASN A 34 -4.14 -17.74 2.07
CA ASN A 34 -5.59 -17.71 1.91
C ASN A 34 -6.32 -17.84 3.25
N PHE A 35 -7.62 -17.55 3.23
CA PHE A 35 -8.44 -17.58 4.44
C PHE A 35 -8.61 -18.99 5.03
N ALA A 36 -8.55 -20.04 4.20
CA ALA A 36 -8.64 -21.41 4.66
C ALA A 36 -7.42 -21.77 5.51
N ALA A 37 -6.20 -21.45 5.06
CA ALA A 37 -4.98 -21.68 5.82
C ALA A 37 -4.98 -20.94 7.18
N LEU A 38 -5.48 -19.71 7.22
CA LEU A 38 -5.63 -18.93 8.46
C LEU A 38 -6.63 -19.59 9.43
N ARG A 39 -7.76 -20.07 8.91
CA ARG A 39 -8.78 -20.78 9.69
C ARG A 39 -8.26 -22.12 10.22
N ASP A 40 -7.65 -22.91 9.36
CA ASP A 40 -7.23 -24.28 9.66
C ASP A 40 -6.05 -24.30 10.64
N ASN A 41 -5.24 -23.24 10.67
CA ASN A 41 -4.13 -23.07 11.62
C ASN A 41 -4.45 -22.13 12.79
N ARG A 42 -5.71 -21.71 12.96
CA ARG A 42 -6.12 -20.71 13.97
C ARG A 42 -5.59 -21.03 15.37
N ALA A 43 -5.79 -22.25 15.86
CA ALA A 43 -5.41 -22.63 17.22
C ALA A 43 -3.89 -22.58 17.41
N ALA A 44 -3.12 -23.08 16.44
CA ALA A 44 -1.67 -23.07 16.48
C ALA A 44 -1.10 -21.64 16.42
N LEU A 45 -1.65 -20.78 15.56
CA LEU A 45 -1.23 -19.39 15.43
C LEU A 45 -1.49 -18.58 16.70
N LEU A 46 -2.66 -18.74 17.32
CA LEU A 46 -2.99 -18.06 18.57
C LEU A 46 -2.14 -18.58 19.73
N ALA A 47 -1.95 -19.90 19.84
CA ALA A 47 -1.08 -20.49 20.86
C ALA A 47 0.37 -20.01 20.73
N PHE A 48 0.90 -19.94 19.50
CA PHE A 48 2.25 -19.44 19.25
C PHE A 48 2.39 -17.94 19.55
N ARG A 49 1.38 -17.13 19.18
CA ARG A 49 1.32 -15.72 19.55
C ARG A 49 1.35 -15.54 21.07
N ASP A 50 0.56 -16.32 21.79
CA ASP A 50 0.42 -16.21 23.26
C ASP A 50 1.70 -16.64 23.97
N ALA A 51 2.40 -17.65 23.44
CA ALA A 51 3.70 -18.08 23.94
C ALA A 51 4.84 -17.10 23.56
N HIS A 52 4.79 -16.51 22.36
CA HIS A 52 5.90 -15.75 21.77
C HIS A 52 5.42 -14.50 21.02
N TYR A 53 4.84 -13.53 21.75
CA TYR A 53 4.23 -12.34 21.16
C TYR A 53 5.20 -11.52 20.28
N LEU A 54 6.40 -11.21 20.80
CA LEU A 54 7.38 -10.39 20.06
C LEU A 54 7.95 -11.09 18.82
N ALA A 55 8.17 -12.41 18.89
CA ALA A 55 8.64 -13.19 17.75
C ALA A 55 7.55 -13.24 16.66
N THR A 56 6.29 -13.47 17.06
CA THR A 56 5.14 -13.46 16.16
C THR A 56 4.98 -12.11 15.48
N LEU A 57 5.10 -11.02 16.24
CA LEU A 57 5.09 -9.66 15.69
C LEU A 57 6.23 -9.43 14.68
N GLY A 58 7.46 -9.83 15.02
CA GLY A 58 8.61 -9.69 14.14
C GLY A 58 8.42 -10.43 12.81
N VAL A 59 8.01 -11.70 12.87
CA VAL A 59 7.72 -12.52 11.69
C VAL A 59 6.58 -11.92 10.87
N PHE A 60 5.50 -11.49 11.52
CA PHE A 60 4.35 -10.87 10.87
C PHE A 60 4.74 -9.59 10.11
N VAL A 61 5.46 -8.68 10.77
CA VAL A 61 5.90 -7.41 10.16
C VAL A 61 6.83 -7.69 8.98
N LEU A 62 7.81 -8.60 9.12
CA LEU A 62 8.72 -8.95 8.03
C LEU A 62 7.99 -9.57 6.84
N ALA A 63 7.06 -10.49 7.09
CA ALA A 63 6.25 -11.11 6.05
C ALA A 63 5.38 -10.08 5.33
N TYR A 64 4.72 -9.17 6.06
CA TYR A 64 3.89 -8.14 5.44
C TYR A 64 4.73 -7.11 4.67
N VAL A 65 5.87 -6.69 5.20
CA VAL A 65 6.84 -5.86 4.46
C VAL A 65 7.24 -6.53 3.15
N ALA A 66 7.55 -7.83 3.17
CA ALA A 66 7.89 -8.58 1.97
C ALA A 66 6.72 -8.63 0.98
N ILE A 67 5.50 -8.95 1.43
CA ILE A 67 4.30 -8.97 0.58
C ILE A 67 4.14 -7.64 -0.16
N VAL A 68 4.28 -6.51 0.54
CA VAL A 68 4.14 -5.20 -0.09
C VAL A 68 5.33 -4.83 -0.96
N ALA A 69 6.56 -5.05 -0.49
CA ALA A 69 7.78 -4.72 -1.21
C ALA A 69 7.87 -5.48 -2.54
N PHE A 70 7.35 -6.71 -2.58
CA PHE A 70 7.27 -7.52 -3.78
C PHE A 70 5.96 -7.32 -4.57
N SER A 71 5.05 -6.43 -4.15
CA SER A 71 3.72 -6.26 -4.75
C SER A 71 2.96 -7.58 -4.92
N LEU A 72 3.12 -8.49 -3.96
CA LEU A 72 2.44 -9.77 -3.95
C LEU A 72 0.92 -9.56 -3.76
N PRO A 73 0.07 -10.30 -4.49
CA PRO A 73 -1.35 -10.38 -4.18
C PRO A 73 -1.49 -11.01 -2.78
N GLY A 74 -2.11 -10.31 -1.84
CA GLY A 74 -2.24 -10.82 -0.46
C GLY A 74 -2.19 -9.75 0.64
N ALA A 75 -1.94 -8.48 0.32
CA ALA A 75 -1.90 -7.40 1.32
C ALA A 75 -3.18 -7.30 2.16
N THR A 76 -4.36 -7.56 1.57
CA THR A 76 -5.64 -7.63 2.30
C THR A 76 -5.66 -8.78 3.30
N VAL A 77 -5.20 -9.97 2.90
CA VAL A 77 -5.10 -11.15 3.79
C VAL A 77 -4.11 -10.89 4.92
N ALA A 78 -2.96 -10.27 4.61
CA ALA A 78 -1.98 -9.87 5.63
C ALA A 78 -2.57 -8.87 6.64
N THR A 79 -3.33 -7.87 6.16
CA THR A 79 -4.00 -6.88 7.04
C THR A 79 -5.01 -7.55 7.96
N LEU A 80 -5.84 -8.45 7.42
CA LEU A 80 -6.83 -9.21 8.19
C LEU A 80 -6.15 -10.13 9.21
N THR A 81 -5.05 -10.78 8.82
CA THR A 81 -4.21 -11.60 9.71
C THR A 81 -3.66 -10.77 10.86
N GLY A 82 -3.21 -9.53 10.60
CA GLY A 82 -2.77 -8.61 11.65
C GLY A 82 -3.86 -8.30 12.68
N GLY A 83 -5.10 -8.12 12.22
CA GLY A 83 -6.24 -7.95 13.12
C GLY A 83 -6.59 -9.21 13.90
N PHE A 84 -6.55 -10.36 13.24
CA PHE A 84 -6.81 -11.66 13.86
C PHE A 84 -5.78 -12.00 14.95
N LEU A 85 -4.50 -11.72 14.71
CA LEU A 85 -3.43 -11.99 15.68
C LEU A 85 -3.36 -10.92 16.77
N PHE A 86 -3.49 -9.63 16.45
CA PHE A 86 -3.15 -8.54 17.38
C PHE A 86 -4.34 -7.64 17.74
N ALA A 87 -5.56 -8.08 17.47
CA ALA A 87 -6.80 -7.30 17.58
C ALA A 87 -6.77 -6.02 16.73
N THR A 88 -7.84 -5.21 16.81
CA THR A 88 -7.92 -3.93 16.09
C THR A 88 -6.79 -2.99 16.52
N PHE A 89 -6.59 -2.85 17.83
CA PHE A 89 -5.47 -2.14 18.40
C PHE A 89 -4.74 -3.07 19.37
N PRO A 90 -3.40 -3.21 19.27
CA PRO A 90 -2.46 -2.45 18.43
C PRO A 90 -2.32 -2.90 16.97
N GLY A 91 -3.05 -3.92 16.49
CA GLY A 91 -2.87 -4.50 15.15
C GLY A 91 -2.85 -3.51 13.98
N VAL A 92 -3.66 -2.44 14.02
CA VAL A 92 -3.64 -1.38 13.00
C VAL A 92 -2.27 -0.71 12.91
N LEU A 93 -1.62 -0.44 14.04
CA LEU A 93 -0.28 0.18 14.04
C LEU A 93 0.74 -0.73 13.35
N TYR A 94 0.69 -2.03 13.62
CA TYR A 94 1.58 -2.99 12.99
C TYR A 94 1.33 -3.09 11.49
N ASN A 95 0.05 -3.15 11.09
CA ASN A 95 -0.35 -3.18 9.68
C ASN A 95 0.10 -1.94 8.92
N VAL A 96 -0.21 -0.75 9.44
CA VAL A 96 0.15 0.53 8.80
C VAL A 96 1.67 0.68 8.71
N SER A 97 2.40 0.30 9.77
CA SER A 97 3.86 0.38 9.80
C SER A 97 4.49 -0.57 8.78
N ALA A 98 4.10 -1.85 8.79
CA ALA A 98 4.62 -2.85 7.86
C ALA A 98 4.29 -2.52 6.40
N ALA A 99 3.05 -2.10 6.13
CA ALA A 99 2.63 -1.71 4.78
C ALA A 99 3.39 -0.47 4.28
N THR A 100 3.61 0.53 5.15
CA THR A 100 4.36 1.73 4.80
C THR A 100 5.84 1.40 4.53
N LEU A 101 6.46 0.57 5.36
CA LEU A 101 7.84 0.13 5.16
C LEU A 101 8.01 -0.62 3.84
N GLY A 102 7.15 -1.60 3.56
CA GLY A 102 7.17 -2.32 2.28
C GLY A 102 6.91 -1.39 1.08
N ALA A 103 5.98 -0.44 1.21
CA ALA A 103 5.67 0.53 0.17
C ALA A 103 6.89 1.42 -0.13
N CYS A 104 7.63 1.84 0.90
CA CYS A 104 8.87 2.60 0.74
C CYS A 104 9.95 1.79 0.01
N LEU A 105 10.09 0.49 0.30
CA LEU A 105 11.06 -0.38 -0.38
C LEU A 105 10.79 -0.50 -1.88
N ILE A 106 9.54 -0.83 -2.26
CA ILE A 106 9.20 -0.92 -3.69
C ILE A 106 9.27 0.42 -4.39
N PHE A 107 8.87 1.50 -3.70
CA PHE A 107 8.99 2.86 -4.23
C PHE A 107 10.45 3.20 -4.55
N LEU A 108 11.39 2.91 -3.64
CA LEU A 108 12.82 3.13 -3.85
C LEU A 108 13.37 2.26 -4.98
N ALA A 109 12.98 0.99 -5.04
CA ALA A 109 13.38 0.08 -6.10
C ALA A 109 12.91 0.57 -7.49
N ALA A 110 11.64 1.03 -7.59
CA ALA A 110 11.09 1.60 -8.81
C ALA A 110 11.75 2.92 -9.20
N ARG A 111 12.04 3.77 -8.22
CA ARG A 111 12.71 5.06 -8.44
C ARG A 111 14.13 4.87 -8.98
N TRP A 112 14.92 3.97 -8.39
CA TRP A 112 16.28 3.67 -8.84
C TRP A 112 16.32 2.95 -10.19
N GLY A 113 15.34 2.07 -10.47
CA GLY A 113 15.32 1.32 -11.72
C GLY A 113 14.86 2.14 -12.94
N LEU A 114 13.71 2.82 -12.82
CA LEU A 114 13.02 3.45 -13.95
C LEU A 114 12.65 4.92 -13.69
N GLY A 115 12.37 5.28 -12.43
CA GLY A 115 11.80 6.58 -12.06
C GLY A 115 12.69 7.77 -12.41
N GLU A 116 14.01 7.71 -12.14
CA GLU A 116 14.92 8.83 -12.45
C GLU A 116 14.97 9.20 -13.93
N ARG A 117 14.94 8.20 -14.81
CA ARG A 117 14.97 8.41 -16.27
C ARG A 117 13.64 8.90 -16.80
N LEU A 118 12.53 8.35 -16.29
CA LEU A 118 11.20 8.75 -16.73
C LEU A 118 10.87 10.16 -16.27
N ALA A 119 11.18 10.50 -15.02
CA ALA A 119 11.03 11.85 -14.49
C ALA A 119 11.85 12.87 -15.29
N ALA A 120 13.13 12.58 -15.57
CA ALA A 120 13.99 13.46 -16.38
C ALA A 120 13.47 13.64 -17.82
N ARG A 121 12.91 12.60 -18.43
CA ARG A 121 12.26 12.71 -19.76
C ARG A 121 10.99 13.55 -19.72
N MET A 122 10.17 13.41 -18.68
CA MET A 122 8.93 14.17 -18.52
C MET A 122 9.19 15.66 -18.19
N GLU A 123 10.31 15.99 -17.57
CA GLU A 123 10.72 17.38 -17.33
C GLU A 123 11.17 18.12 -18.60
N GLY A 124 11.73 17.39 -19.57
CA GLY A 124 12.10 17.94 -20.89
C GLY A 124 10.95 18.00 -21.89
N ASP A 125 9.82 17.35 -21.62
CA ASP A 125 8.69 17.25 -22.54
C ASP A 125 7.64 18.35 -22.26
N ARG A 126 7.48 19.29 -23.20
CA ARG A 126 6.42 20.33 -23.15
C ARG A 126 5.04 19.81 -23.59
N GLY A 127 4.93 18.53 -23.94
CA GLY A 127 3.70 17.86 -24.35
C GLY A 127 2.74 17.55 -23.19
N VAL A 128 1.91 16.51 -23.39
CA VAL A 128 0.89 16.09 -22.40
C VAL A 128 1.55 15.58 -21.11
N ALA A 129 2.68 14.88 -21.21
CA ALA A 129 3.37 14.29 -20.06
C ALA A 129 3.92 15.34 -19.08
N GLY A 130 4.53 16.43 -19.56
CA GLY A 130 5.02 17.52 -18.71
C GLY A 130 3.90 18.28 -18.00
N ARG A 131 2.74 18.49 -18.65
CA ARG A 131 1.56 19.08 -18.02
C ARG A 131 0.97 18.20 -16.92
N ILE A 132 0.95 16.89 -17.12
CA ILE A 132 0.54 15.93 -16.09
C ILE A 132 1.49 16.00 -14.88
N LYS A 133 2.81 15.99 -15.11
CA LYS A 133 3.81 16.14 -14.04
C LYS A 133 3.63 17.45 -13.27
N ALA A 134 3.46 18.58 -13.95
CA ALA A 134 3.25 19.87 -13.31
C ALA A 134 1.98 19.92 -12.45
N GLY A 135 0.88 19.30 -12.91
CA GLY A 135 -0.36 19.16 -12.13
C GLY A 135 -0.21 18.27 -10.90
N ILE A 136 0.58 17.19 -11.01
CA ILE A 136 0.95 16.32 -9.89
C ILE A 136 1.82 17.11 -8.91
N ASP A 137 2.86 17.80 -9.37
CA ASP A 137 3.79 18.57 -8.56
C ASP A 137 3.09 19.69 -7.78
N ALA A 138 2.08 20.33 -8.39
CA ALA A 138 1.28 21.33 -7.70
C ALA A 138 0.47 20.75 -6.53
N ASN A 139 -0.06 19.54 -6.64
CA ASN A 139 -1.01 18.97 -5.67
C ASN A 139 -0.58 17.61 -5.11
N GLN A 140 0.73 17.37 -4.98
CA GLN A 140 1.28 16.06 -4.64
C GLN A 140 0.63 15.46 -3.38
N TRP A 141 0.48 16.24 -2.31
CA TRP A 141 -0.12 15.76 -1.06
C TRP A 141 -1.55 15.25 -1.24
N SER A 142 -2.41 16.06 -1.87
CA SER A 142 -3.79 15.69 -2.15
C SER A 142 -3.89 14.48 -3.04
N MET A 143 -3.10 14.40 -4.11
CA MET A 143 -3.10 13.24 -5.00
C MET A 143 -2.62 11.96 -4.32
N LEU A 144 -1.55 12.05 -3.52
CA LEU A 144 -1.01 10.91 -2.79
C LEU A 144 -1.94 10.43 -1.67
N LEU A 145 -2.72 11.31 -1.04
CA LEU A 145 -3.74 10.89 -0.08
C LEU A 145 -4.94 10.26 -0.80
N LEU A 146 -5.40 10.88 -1.89
CA LEU A 146 -6.53 10.39 -2.67
C LEU A 146 -6.29 8.97 -3.20
N ILE A 147 -5.13 8.70 -3.78
CA ILE A 147 -4.80 7.38 -4.34
C ILE A 147 -4.77 6.28 -3.26
N ARG A 148 -4.65 6.64 -1.98
CA ARG A 148 -4.67 5.72 -0.82
C ARG A 148 -6.06 5.55 -0.21
N LEU A 149 -6.84 6.62 -0.20
CA LEU A 149 -8.18 6.64 0.37
C LEU A 149 -9.22 6.00 -0.55
N VAL A 150 -9.02 6.09 -1.87
CA VAL A 150 -9.92 5.50 -2.87
C VAL A 150 -9.78 3.97 -2.84
N PRO A 151 -10.80 3.21 -2.40
CA PRO A 151 -10.70 1.75 -2.24
C PRO A 151 -10.50 1.00 -3.56
N ALA A 152 -10.86 1.62 -4.68
CA ALA A 152 -10.76 1.03 -6.01
C ALA A 152 -9.33 1.01 -6.59
N VAL A 153 -8.40 1.76 -6.00
CA VAL A 153 -7.03 1.81 -6.53
C VAL A 153 -6.22 0.62 -6.02
N PRO A 154 -5.63 -0.21 -6.92
CA PRO A 154 -4.79 -1.31 -6.49
C PRO A 154 -3.54 -0.80 -5.74
N PHE A 155 -3.20 -1.47 -4.63
CA PHE A 155 -2.12 -1.02 -3.75
C PHE A 155 -0.76 -0.90 -4.47
N PHE A 156 -0.46 -1.81 -5.39
CA PHE A 156 0.78 -1.76 -6.19
C PHE A 156 0.83 -0.52 -7.10
N VAL A 157 -0.31 -0.12 -7.69
CA VAL A 157 -0.41 1.09 -8.52
C VAL A 157 -0.15 2.32 -7.66
N ALA A 158 -0.77 2.38 -6.47
CA ALA A 158 -0.58 3.46 -5.51
C ALA A 158 0.88 3.57 -5.02
N ASN A 159 1.65 2.49 -5.05
CA ASN A 159 3.08 2.48 -4.70
C ASN A 159 4.01 2.86 -5.86
N LEU A 160 3.75 2.33 -7.06
CA LEU A 160 4.65 2.48 -8.22
C LEU A 160 4.47 3.82 -8.94
N VAL A 161 3.23 4.30 -9.11
CA VAL A 161 2.95 5.54 -9.84
C VAL A 161 3.73 6.72 -9.25
N PRO A 162 3.69 6.98 -7.93
CA PRO A 162 4.47 8.06 -7.31
C PRO A 162 5.98 7.97 -7.57
N ALA A 163 6.54 6.76 -7.62
CA ALA A 163 7.97 6.56 -7.88
C ALA A 163 8.35 6.93 -9.31
N LEU A 164 7.47 6.62 -10.27
CA LEU A 164 7.67 6.89 -11.69
C LEU A 164 7.53 8.37 -12.05
N VAL A 165 6.69 9.11 -11.31
CA VAL A 165 6.50 10.56 -11.51
C VAL A 165 7.48 11.43 -10.72
N GLY A 166 8.41 10.82 -9.97
CA GLY A 166 9.48 11.54 -9.28
C GLY A 166 9.08 12.23 -7.97
N VAL A 167 8.06 11.73 -7.27
CA VAL A 167 7.68 12.24 -5.94
C VAL A 167 8.84 12.05 -4.95
N PRO A 168 9.07 12.95 -3.99
CA PRO A 168 10.06 12.73 -2.94
C PRO A 168 9.60 11.66 -1.93
N LEU A 169 10.54 10.81 -1.47
CA LEU A 169 10.26 9.70 -0.56
C LEU A 169 9.53 10.15 0.71
N SER A 170 9.89 11.29 1.29
CA SER A 170 9.25 11.82 2.51
C SER A 170 7.76 12.08 2.32
N ARG A 171 7.37 12.71 1.20
CA ARG A 171 5.95 12.96 0.88
C ARG A 171 5.22 11.65 0.66
N PHE A 172 5.84 10.71 -0.06
CA PHE A 172 5.27 9.38 -0.28
C PHE A 172 5.08 8.60 1.03
N ALA A 173 6.08 8.56 1.91
CA ALA A 173 6.03 7.82 3.17
C ALA A 173 4.96 8.38 4.11
N ILE A 174 4.92 9.71 4.30
CA ILE A 174 3.95 10.37 5.18
C ILE A 174 2.52 10.20 4.64
N SER A 175 2.30 10.48 3.36
CA SER A 175 0.97 10.33 2.75
C SER A 175 0.50 8.88 2.75
N THR A 176 1.40 7.91 2.56
CA THR A 176 1.07 6.49 2.67
C THR A 176 0.71 6.13 4.10
N PHE A 177 1.54 6.51 5.08
CA PHE A 177 1.32 6.23 6.49
C PHE A 177 -0.05 6.71 6.96
N PHE A 178 -0.39 7.98 6.71
CA PHE A 178 -1.68 8.53 7.14
C PHE A 178 -2.85 8.13 6.24
N GLY A 179 -2.62 8.05 4.92
CA GLY A 179 -3.67 7.80 3.94
C GLY A 179 -4.25 6.39 4.02
N ILE A 180 -3.48 5.40 4.47
CA ILE A 180 -3.97 4.02 4.60
C ILE A 180 -4.65 3.75 5.94
N ILE A 181 -4.51 4.62 6.96
CA ILE A 181 -5.07 4.39 8.31
C ILE A 181 -6.57 4.10 8.27
N PRO A 182 -7.43 4.87 7.57
CA PRO A 182 -8.87 4.62 7.58
C PRO A 182 -9.23 3.24 7.02
N GLY A 183 -8.64 2.86 5.88
CA GLY A 183 -8.85 1.54 5.28
C GLY A 183 -8.26 0.42 6.13
N ALA A 184 -7.06 0.63 6.69
CA ALA A 184 -6.41 -0.32 7.57
C ALA A 184 -7.21 -0.55 8.85
N LEU A 185 -7.81 0.49 9.44
CA LEU A 185 -8.71 0.36 10.61
C LEU A 185 -9.88 -0.58 10.31
N VAL A 186 -10.55 -0.39 9.17
CA VAL A 186 -11.68 -1.23 8.75
C VAL A 186 -11.24 -2.67 8.51
N TYR A 187 -10.20 -2.90 7.72
CA TYR A 187 -9.77 -4.27 7.44
C TYR A 187 -9.18 -4.96 8.68
N THR A 188 -8.50 -4.23 9.56
CA THR A 188 -7.97 -4.82 10.79
C THR A 188 -9.09 -5.14 11.79
N SER A 189 -10.15 -4.31 11.87
CA SER A 189 -11.30 -4.62 12.73
C SER A 189 -12.07 -5.84 12.26
N VAL A 190 -12.25 -6.00 10.94
CA VAL A 190 -12.79 -7.24 10.35
C VAL A 190 -11.89 -8.42 10.71
N GLY A 191 -10.57 -8.23 10.63
CA GLY A 191 -9.56 -9.23 11.02
C GLY A 191 -9.71 -9.69 12.47
N ALA A 192 -9.89 -8.74 13.40
CA ALA A 192 -10.10 -9.03 14.82
C ALA A 192 -11.39 -9.84 15.07
N GLY A 193 -12.41 -9.64 14.24
CA GLY A 193 -13.66 -10.41 14.27
C GLY A 193 -13.59 -11.80 13.64
N LEU A 194 -12.51 -12.14 12.90
CA LEU A 194 -12.41 -13.40 12.16
C LEU A 194 -12.57 -14.65 13.05
N GLY A 195 -12.14 -14.58 14.30
CA GLY A 195 -12.29 -15.70 15.23
C GLY A 195 -13.74 -16.14 15.43
N ALA A 196 -14.67 -15.18 15.48
CA ALA A 196 -16.11 -15.45 15.61
C ALA A 196 -16.72 -15.89 14.27
N VAL A 197 -16.35 -15.23 13.17
CA VAL A 197 -16.80 -15.55 11.81
C VAL A 197 -16.44 -17.00 11.44
N PHE A 198 -15.20 -17.42 11.73
CA PHE A 198 -14.77 -18.80 11.49
C PHE A 198 -15.46 -19.81 12.40
N ALA A 199 -15.77 -19.44 13.65
CA ALA A 199 -16.52 -20.32 14.56
C ALA A 199 -17.98 -20.52 14.11
N ALA A 200 -18.56 -19.53 13.43
CA ALA A 200 -19.87 -19.61 12.80
C ALA A 200 -19.88 -20.34 11.44
N GLY A 201 -18.70 -20.72 10.92
CA GLY A 201 -18.57 -21.33 9.58
C GLY A 201 -18.77 -20.35 8.42
N GLU A 202 -18.75 -19.05 8.69
CA GLU A 202 -18.96 -18.00 7.70
C GLU A 202 -17.63 -17.54 7.07
N THR A 203 -17.73 -16.81 5.95
CA THR A 203 -16.57 -16.18 5.30
C THR A 203 -16.53 -14.69 5.60
N PRO A 204 -15.33 -14.10 5.83
CA PRO A 204 -15.22 -12.66 6.06
C PRO A 204 -15.81 -11.83 4.92
N ASP A 205 -16.71 -10.92 5.26
CA ASP A 205 -17.30 -10.01 4.29
C ASP A 205 -16.37 -8.83 3.98
N LEU A 206 -15.53 -9.00 2.96
CA LEU A 206 -14.68 -7.93 2.43
C LEU A 206 -15.48 -6.77 1.83
N LYS A 207 -16.77 -6.96 1.53
CA LYS A 207 -17.64 -5.92 0.98
C LYS A 207 -18.09 -4.91 2.02
N ILE A 208 -17.78 -5.14 3.30
CA ILE A 208 -18.11 -4.21 4.38
C ILE A 208 -17.59 -2.79 4.10
N ILE A 209 -16.45 -2.66 3.41
CA ILE A 209 -15.90 -1.34 3.02
C ILE A 209 -16.81 -0.56 2.05
N PHE A 210 -17.65 -1.26 1.29
CA PHE A 210 -18.62 -0.66 0.36
C PHE A 210 -19.99 -0.41 1.02
N THR A 211 -20.17 -0.76 2.29
CA THR A 211 -21.41 -0.43 3.01
C THR A 211 -21.49 1.08 3.29
N PRO A 212 -22.68 1.70 3.22
CA PRO A 212 -22.81 3.15 3.42
C PRO A 212 -22.15 3.70 4.70
N PRO A 213 -22.23 3.03 5.88
CA PRO A 213 -21.60 3.53 7.10
C PRO A 213 -20.08 3.65 7.04
N ILE A 214 -19.41 2.87 6.16
CA ILE A 214 -17.95 2.91 5.99
C ILE A 214 -17.57 3.70 4.74
N LEU A 215 -18.29 3.48 3.64
CA LEU A 215 -18.03 4.12 2.37
C LEU A 215 -18.26 5.63 2.43
N LEU A 216 -19.31 6.11 3.08
CA LEU A 216 -19.61 7.54 3.16
C LEU A 216 -18.51 8.34 3.90
N PRO A 217 -18.02 7.92 5.09
CA PRO A 217 -16.86 8.55 5.71
C PRO A 217 -15.60 8.51 4.84
N LEU A 218 -15.31 7.38 4.17
CA LEU A 218 -14.16 7.27 3.26
C LEU A 218 -14.27 8.25 2.08
N LEU A 219 -15.45 8.36 1.47
CA LEU A 219 -15.73 9.33 0.42
C LEU A 219 -15.62 10.77 0.95
N GLY A 220 -16.07 11.03 2.17
CA GLY A 220 -15.87 12.31 2.85
C GLY A 220 -14.39 12.67 3.00
N LEU A 221 -13.56 11.72 3.44
CA LEU A 221 -12.10 11.90 3.50
C LEU A 221 -11.48 12.11 2.12
N CYS A 222 -11.97 11.39 1.09
CA CYS A 222 -11.56 11.62 -0.30
C CYS A 222 -11.91 13.06 -0.73
N LEU A 223 -13.13 13.52 -0.47
CA LEU A 223 -13.54 14.89 -0.80
C LEU A 223 -12.69 15.94 -0.08
N LEU A 224 -12.37 15.72 1.19
CA LEU A 224 -11.47 16.60 1.95
C LEU A 224 -10.05 16.59 1.38
N ALA A 225 -9.52 15.42 1.01
CA ALA A 225 -8.21 15.32 0.35
C ALA A 225 -8.20 15.98 -1.04
N ALA A 226 -9.32 15.96 -1.76
CA ALA A 226 -9.52 16.63 -3.04
C ALA A 226 -9.79 18.14 -2.92
N LEU A 227 -10.18 18.63 -1.74
CA LEU A 227 -10.56 20.02 -1.53
C LEU A 227 -9.50 21.03 -2.00
N PRO A 228 -8.19 20.87 -1.73
CA PRO A 228 -7.16 21.78 -2.23
C PRO A 228 -7.05 21.79 -3.77
N ILE A 229 -7.27 20.63 -4.40
CA ILE A 229 -7.28 20.50 -5.86
C ILE A 229 -8.48 21.23 -6.44
N LEU A 230 -9.67 21.02 -5.87
CA LEU A 230 -10.92 21.66 -6.30
C LEU A 230 -10.86 23.18 -6.12
N ILE A 231 -10.40 23.66 -4.97
CA ILE A 231 -10.24 25.10 -4.71
C ILE A 231 -9.29 25.73 -5.73
N ARG A 232 -8.17 25.08 -6.06
CA ARG A 232 -7.22 25.59 -7.06
C ARG A 232 -7.76 25.53 -8.48
N ALA A 233 -8.50 24.48 -8.86
CA ALA A 233 -9.15 24.40 -10.16
C ALA A 233 -10.22 25.50 -10.34
N LEU A 234 -10.97 25.79 -9.28
CA LEU A 234 -11.99 26.86 -9.28
C LEU A 234 -11.37 28.26 -9.23
N ARG A 235 -10.28 28.45 -8.48
CA ARG A 235 -9.54 29.73 -8.43
C ARG A 235 -8.72 29.99 -9.70
N GLY A 236 -8.16 28.96 -10.32
CA GLY A 236 -7.45 29.04 -11.60
C GLY A 236 -8.36 29.33 -12.79
N ARG A 237 -9.69 29.17 -12.65
CA ARG A 237 -10.68 29.69 -13.60
C ARG A 237 -11.05 31.16 -13.37
N LYS A 238 -10.61 31.78 -12.27
CA LYS A 238 -10.80 33.21 -11.99
C LYS A 238 -9.46 33.95 -12.12
N GLY A 239 -9.10 34.24 -13.37
CA GLY A 239 -8.18 35.32 -13.75
C GLY A 239 -6.74 34.92 -14.05
N ILE A 240 -6.45 34.49 -15.29
CA ILE A 240 -5.88 35.32 -16.37
C ILE A 240 -6.54 34.90 -17.68
#